data_AF-A0A5J4NYW1-F1
#
_entry.id   AF-A0A5J4NYW1-F1
#
_cell.length_a   1.000
_cell.length_b   1.000
_cell.length_c   1.000
_cell.angle_alpha   90.00
_cell.angle_beta   90.00
_cell.angle_gamma   90.00
#
_symmetry.space_group_name_H-M   'P 1'
#
loop_
_entity.id
_entity.type
_entity.pdbx_description
1 polymer ?
#
loop_
_entity_poly.entity_id
_entity_poly.type
_entity_poly.pdbx_seq_one_letter_code
_entity_poly.pdbx_strand_id
1 'polypeptide(L)'
;MVNSPTAYLLGVPLQFPDERLATITLRILSVNAPSPRSPVTQTLHQDGKSLVCRCVAPLSSDSKCDPALQLGKLRITAHAACLVLETVEHFGRPL
;
A
#
# COMPACT_ATOMS: atom_id res chain seq x y z
N MET A 1 27.37 -3.09 15.86
CA MET A 1 26.42 -1.97 15.81
C MET A 1 25.17 -2.45 15.10
N VAL A 2 24.05 -2.59 15.82
CA VAL A 2 22.77 -3.01 15.24
C VAL A 2 22.13 -1.76 14.64
N ASN A 3 22.03 -1.67 13.32
CA ASN A 3 21.32 -0.57 12.67
C ASN A 3 19.84 -0.67 13.03
N SER A 4 19.35 0.23 13.87
CA SER A 4 17.92 0.36 14.14
C SER A 4 17.20 0.70 12.83
N PRO A 5 16.08 0.03 12.52
CA PRO A 5 15.35 0.30 11.29
C PRO A 5 14.82 1.75 11.28
N THR A 6 15.13 2.48 10.21
CA THR A 6 14.72 3.89 10.02
C THR A 6 13.29 4.04 9.49
N ALA A 7 12.65 2.93 9.10
CA ALA A 7 11.27 2.88 8.65
C ALA A 7 10.71 1.45 8.74
N TYR A 8 9.39 1.32 8.89
CA TYR A 8 8.66 0.11 8.54
C TYR A 8 8.35 0.10 7.04
N LEU A 9 8.55 -1.06 6.42
CA LEU A 9 8.33 -1.28 4.99
C LEU A 9 7.37 -2.46 4.82
N LEU A 10 6.38 -2.28 3.96
CA LEU A 10 5.49 -3.37 3.56
C LEU A 10 5.31 -3.33 2.05
N GLY A 11 5.58 -4.46 1.39
CA GLY A 11 5.25 -4.69 -0.01
C GLY A 11 4.11 -5.69 -0.09
N VAL A 12 3.00 -5.29 -0.70
CA VAL A 12 1.86 -6.17 -0.99
C VAL A 12 1.89 -6.49 -2.48
N PRO A 13 2.38 -7.68 -2.88
CA PRO A 13 2.27 -8.14 -4.25
C PRO A 13 0.83 -8.55 -4.55
N LEU A 14 0.29 -8.05 -5.64
CA LEU A 14 -1.06 -8.30 -6.12
C LEU A 14 -0.98 -8.89 -7.52
N GLN A 15 -1.63 -10.03 -7.74
CA GLN A 15 -1.64 -10.73 -9.02
C GLN A 15 -3.05 -10.70 -9.60
N PHE A 16 -3.17 -10.27 -10.84
CA PHE A 16 -4.46 -10.19 -11.53
C PHE A 16 -4.58 -11.25 -12.64
N PRO A 17 -5.81 -11.63 -13.01
CA PRO A 17 -6.07 -12.50 -14.16
C PRO A 17 -5.53 -11.92 -15.47
N ASP A 18 -5.63 -10.60 -15.63
CA ASP A 18 -5.23 -9.86 -16.82
C ASP A 18 -4.67 -8.46 -16.49
N GLU A 19 -3.96 -7.87 -17.45
CA GLU A 19 -3.33 -6.56 -17.32
C GLU A 19 -4.36 -5.42 -17.20
N ARG A 20 -5.56 -5.57 -17.75
CA ARG A 20 -6.60 -4.55 -17.66
C ARG A 20 -7.08 -4.41 -16.22
N LEU A 21 -7.31 -5.50 -15.51
CA LEU A 21 -7.67 -5.47 -14.08
C LEU A 21 -6.54 -4.90 -13.21
N ALA A 22 -5.28 -5.24 -13.50
CA ALA A 22 -4.12 -4.63 -12.83
C ALA A 22 -4.10 -3.10 -13.04
N THR A 23 -4.34 -2.65 -14.26
CA THR A 23 -4.38 -1.23 -14.63
C THR A 23 -5.53 -0.48 -13.98
N ILE A 24 -6.72 -1.09 -13.92
CA ILE A 24 -7.89 -0.51 -13.23
C ILE A 24 -7.58 -0.35 -11.74
N THR A 25 -7.02 -1.40 -11.12
CA THR A 25 -6.67 -1.39 -9.70
C THR A 25 -5.61 -0.33 -9.39
N LEU A 26 -4.55 -0.23 -10.22
CA LEU A 26 -3.54 0.81 -10.12
C LEU A 26 -4.17 2.20 -10.11
N ARG A 27 -5.10 2.48 -11.03
CA ARG A 27 -5.78 3.77 -11.11
C ARG A 27 -6.61 4.07 -9.86
N ILE A 28 -7.39 3.10 -9.38
CA ILE A 28 -8.22 3.27 -8.17
C ILE A 28 -7.34 3.54 -6.94
N LEU A 29 -6.27 2.76 -6.76
CA LEU A 29 -5.34 2.95 -5.65
C LEU A 29 -4.59 4.29 -5.73
N SER A 30 -4.28 4.76 -6.95
CA SER A 30 -3.61 6.06 -7.14
C SER A 30 -4.50 7.25 -6.77
N VAL A 31 -5.82 7.13 -6.93
CA VAL A 31 -6.78 8.16 -6.52
C VAL A 31 -6.96 8.19 -5.00
N ASN A 32 -6.83 7.02 -4.34
CA ASN A 32 -6.89 6.87 -2.88
C ASN A 32 -5.52 7.05 -2.22
N ALA A 33 -4.70 8.00 -2.70
CA ALA A 33 -3.41 8.30 -2.09
C ALA A 33 -3.57 8.59 -0.57
N PRO A 34 -2.64 8.13 0.28
CA PRO A 34 -2.71 8.38 1.72
C PRO A 34 -2.81 9.89 1.98
N SER A 35 -3.62 10.27 2.97
CA SER A 35 -3.82 11.67 3.35
C SER A 35 -2.48 12.41 3.44
N PRO A 36 -2.36 13.65 2.94
CA PRO A 36 -1.11 14.43 3.00
C PRO A 36 -0.61 14.68 4.43
N ARG A 37 -1.43 14.40 5.46
CA ARG A 37 -1.05 14.44 6.87
C ARG A 37 -0.52 13.11 7.41
N SER A 38 -0.60 12.03 6.63
CA SER A 38 -0.04 10.74 6.99
C SER A 38 1.46 10.73 6.69
N PRO A 39 2.31 10.33 7.65
CA PRO A 39 3.72 10.10 7.40
C PRO A 39 3.97 8.86 6.53
N VAL A 40 2.93 8.05 6.27
CA VAL A 40 3.05 6.83 5.46
C VAL A 40 3.02 7.19 3.97
N THR A 41 4.10 6.88 3.26
CA THR A 41 4.17 7.00 1.81
C THR A 41 3.72 5.69 1.15
N GLN A 42 2.89 5.79 0.11
CA GLN A 42 2.48 4.67 -0.72
C GLN A 42 2.98 4.87 -2.14
N THR A 43 3.61 3.85 -2.71
CA THR A 43 4.05 3.82 -4.11
C THR A 43 3.50 2.56 -4.76
N LEU A 44 3.00 2.69 -5.98
CA LEU A 44 2.39 1.61 -6.75
C LEU A 44 3.23 1.36 -8.00
N HIS A 45 3.57 0.10 -8.26
CA HIS A 45 4.33 -0.28 -9.46
C HIS A 45 3.66 -1.46 -10.16
N GLN A 46 3.24 -1.26 -11.40
CA GLN A 46 2.64 -2.31 -12.23
C GLN A 46 3.68 -2.89 -13.18
N ASP A 47 3.66 -4.22 -13.34
CA ASP A 47 4.41 -4.95 -14.36
C ASP A 47 3.46 -5.99 -14.99
N GLY A 48 2.92 -5.67 -16.17
CA GLY A 48 1.86 -6.44 -16.83
C GLY A 48 0.65 -6.67 -15.91
N LYS A 49 0.36 -7.94 -15.61
CA LYS A 49 -0.74 -8.38 -14.73
C LYS A 49 -0.39 -8.40 -13.23
N SER A 50 0.77 -7.85 -12.86
CA SER A 50 1.26 -7.81 -11.48
C SER A 50 1.29 -6.36 -11.01
N LEU A 51 0.88 -6.10 -9.77
CA LEU A 51 0.95 -4.80 -9.14
C LEU A 51 1.58 -4.95 -7.77
N VAL A 52 2.59 -4.13 -7.46
CA VAL A 52 3.19 -4.08 -6.13
C VAL A 52 2.78 -2.78 -5.47
N CYS A 53 2.05 -2.89 -4.37
CA CYS A 53 1.77 -1.78 -3.48
C CYS A 53 2.83 -1.73 -2.38
N ARG A 54 3.69 -0.72 -2.40
CA ARG A 54 4.74 -0.52 -1.41
C ARG A 54 4.38 0.63 -0.48
N CYS A 55 4.29 0.33 0.81
CA CYS A 55 4.00 1.29 1.86
C CYS A 55 5.24 1.46 2.75
N VAL A 56 5.55 2.71 3.10
CA VAL A 56 6.70 3.08 3.93
C VAL A 56 6.22 3.97 5.06
N ALA A 57 6.43 3.55 6.30
CA ALA A 57 6.13 4.35 7.49
C ALA A 57 7.46 4.72 8.19
N PRO A 58 7.85 6.00 8.24
CA PRO A 58 9.13 6.40 8.81
C PRO A 58 9.14 6.18 10.33
N LEU A 59 10.28 5.72 10.83
CA LEU A 59 10.58 5.60 12.25
C LEU A 59 11.60 6.69 12.58
N SER A 60 11.10 7.89 12.90
CA SER A 60 11.97 8.98 13.33
C SER A 60 12.46 8.72 14.76
N SER A 61 13.75 8.98 15.02
CA SER A 61 14.34 8.95 16.37
C SER A 61 13.87 10.12 17.27
N ASP A 62 13.02 11.01 16.74
CA ASP A 62 12.45 12.13 17.48
C ASP A 62 11.27 11.65 18.35
N SER A 63 11.18 12.16 19.57
CA SER A 63 10.26 11.73 20.65
C SER A 63 8.75 11.80 20.32
N LYS A 64 8.38 12.25 19.11
CA LYS A 64 7.01 12.33 18.59
C LYS A 64 6.61 11.14 17.70
N CYS A 65 7.52 10.21 17.40
CA CYS A 65 7.25 9.08 16.52
C CYS A 65 7.07 7.79 17.33
N ASP A 66 5.84 7.52 17.80
CA ASP A 66 5.50 6.24 18.43
C ASP A 66 5.53 5.11 17.36
N PRO A 67 6.42 4.10 17.51
CA PRO A 67 6.51 2.98 16.57
C PRO A 67 5.21 2.20 16.41
N ALA A 68 4.45 2.01 17.49
CA ALA A 68 3.18 1.29 17.43
C ALA A 68 2.14 2.06 16.60
N LEU A 69 2.15 3.39 16.70
CA LEU A 69 1.29 4.27 15.92
C LEU A 69 1.68 4.28 14.43
N GLN A 70 2.98 4.24 14.11
CA GLN A 70 3.45 4.12 12.71
C GLN A 70 3.08 2.77 12.10
N LEU A 71 3.23 1.68 12.87
CA LEU A 71 2.80 0.35 12.44
C LEU A 71 1.28 0.29 12.23
N GLY A 72 0.50 0.93 13.11
CA GLY A 72 -0.95 1.06 12.96
C GLY A 72 -1.35 1.80 11.68
N LYS A 73 -0.68 2.92 11.37
CA LYS A 73 -0.89 3.65 10.11
C LYS A 73 -0.54 2.81 8.89
N LEU A 74 0.59 2.11 8.93
CA LEU A 74 1.01 1.20 7.86
C LEU A 74 -0.04 0.11 7.61
N ARG A 75 -0.57 -0.48 8.69
CA ARG A 75 -1.62 -1.50 8.62
C ARG A 75 -2.89 -0.96 7.96
N ILE A 76 -3.34 0.24 8.32
CA ILE A 76 -4.54 0.86 7.74
C ILE A 76 -4.36 1.07 6.23
N THR A 77 -3.23 1.63 5.81
CA THR A 77 -2.93 1.86 4.38
C THR A 77 -2.87 0.55 3.59
N ALA A 78 -2.24 -0.48 4.16
CA ALA A 78 -2.18 -1.80 3.55
C ALA A 78 -3.56 -2.45 3.42
N HIS A 79 -4.37 -2.37 4.48
CA HIS A 79 -5.71 -2.93 4.49
C HIS A 79 -6.65 -2.26 3.47
N ALA A 80 -6.54 -0.93 3.30
CA ALA A 80 -7.29 -0.22 2.27
C ALA A 80 -6.92 -0.71 0.86
N ALA A 81 -5.63 -1.01 0.61
CA ALA A 81 -5.21 -1.57 -0.67
C ALA A 81 -5.80 -2.98 -0.93
N CYS A 82 -5.87 -3.81 0.11
CA CYS A 82 -6.53 -5.12 0.02
C CYS A 82 -8.03 -5.01 -0.28
N LEU A 83 -8.75 -4.08 0.35
CA LEU A 83 -10.18 -3.87 0.10
C LEU A 83 -10.47 -3.47 -1.36
N VAL A 84 -9.62 -2.64 -1.95
CA VAL A 84 -9.74 -2.28 -3.37
C VAL A 84 -9.52 -3.51 -4.25
N LEU A 85 -8.56 -4.37 -3.92
CA LEU A 85 -8.36 -5.64 -4.63
C LEU A 85 -9.63 -6.50 -4.56
N GLU A 86 -10.15 -6.76 -3.36
CA GLU A 86 -11.37 -7.56 -3.18
C GLU A 86 -12.55 -6.99 -3.98
N THR A 87 -12.68 -5.67 -4.04
CA THR A 87 -13.71 -4.99 -4.83
C THR A 87 -13.52 -5.23 -6.32
N VAL A 88 -12.30 -5.11 -6.84
CA VAL A 88 -12.01 -5.34 -8.26
C VAL A 88 -12.18 -6.82 -8.62
N GLU A 89 -11.81 -7.75 -7.74
CA GLU A 89 -12.01 -9.18 -7.97
C GLU A 89 -13.49 -9.56 -7.96
N HIS A 90 -14.28 -8.97 -7.05
CA HIS A 90 -15.70 -9.27 -6.90
C HIS A 90 -16.55 -8.68 -8.04
N PHE A 91 -16.27 -7.45 -8.47
CA PHE A 91 -17.06 -6.73 -9.46
C PHE A 91 -16.42 -6.66 -10.86
N GLY A 92 -15.15 -7.04 -11.00
CA GLY A 92 -14.42 -6.99 -12.27
C GLY A 92 -14.66 -8.20 -13.19
N ARG A 93 -15.36 -9.24 -12.72
CA ARG A 93 -15.78 -10.35 -13.57
C ARG A 93 -17.01 -9.95 -14.37
N PRO A 94 -16.99 -10.05 -15.71
CA PRO A 94 -18.21 -9.89 -16.49
C PRO A 94 -19.23 -10.98 -16.09
N LEU A 95 -20.51 -10.60 -16.01
CA LEU A 95 -21.64 -11.51 -15.91
C LEU A 95 -21.71 -12.45 -17.11
#